data_AF-A0AAD6HSX7-F1
#
_entry.id   AF-A0AAD6HSX7-F1
#
_cell.length_a   1.000
_cell.length_b   1.000
_cell.length_c   1.000
_cell.angle_alpha   90.00
_cell.angle_beta   90.00
_cell.angle_gamma   90.00
#
_symmetry.space_group_name_H-M   'P 1'
#
loop_
_entity.id
_entity.type
_entity.pdbx_description
1 polymer ?
#
loop_
_entity_poly.entity_id
_entity_poly.type
_entity_poly.pdbx_seq_one_letter_code
_entity_poly.pdbx_strand_id
1 'polypeptide(L)'
;MAPTHLTTAIYNARSASNNVNNVTGTTADYFAAQWMNPSDIFSILLLLGPEVIQQAVAQLAGCRITPVAFSFGWVAYAVRALLSAVGDGRLMPPIENTSTMVISADHGHSWTTSSWILGRLLRDISDKVDKEMSGEAPHRSTGTWSDWHPSFWRSILFCGHTPKSAEPKPPTQPWEALRIAIYEVADEENIMHGMPKKDAIWFSGFAVILIQLTIAMIPWIIHDEWGTFQITCYGIFLALLGSSLPQWRREKWACPKKGGPTITLTEGNGSRFAMVILGRKGVGLHFPILARGSRTAPASLTTRLATSLLAINWIALLITATGLQIETWCEFIDSFF
;
A
#
# COMPACT_ATOMS: atom_id res chain seq x y z
N MET A 1 24.88 26.92 -69.94
CA MET A 1 23.84 27.15 -68.91
C MET A 1 23.76 25.87 -68.07
N ALA A 2 23.95 26.03 -66.76
CA ALA A 2 24.10 25.07 -65.65
C ALA A 2 23.73 23.58 -65.82
N PRO A 3 24.57 22.69 -65.25
CA PRO A 3 24.09 21.71 -64.28
C PRO A 3 24.92 21.81 -62.99
N THR A 4 24.80 22.93 -62.27
CA THR A 4 25.47 23.16 -60.97
C THR A 4 24.53 23.00 -59.77
N HIS A 5 23.22 22.82 -60.01
CA HIS A 5 22.23 22.67 -58.94
C HIS A 5 22.02 21.22 -58.45
N LEU A 6 22.29 20.22 -59.29
CA LEU A 6 22.10 18.80 -58.94
C LEU A 6 23.24 18.23 -58.08
N THR A 7 24.47 18.67 -58.32
CA THR A 7 25.66 18.20 -57.59
C THR A 7 25.67 18.69 -56.14
N THR A 8 25.21 19.92 -55.91
CA THR A 8 25.09 20.51 -54.55
C THR A 8 23.96 19.87 -53.74
N ALA A 9 22.85 19.50 -54.39
CA ALA A 9 21.76 18.78 -53.73
C ALA A 9 22.16 17.36 -53.30
N ILE A 10 22.93 16.65 -54.13
CA ILE A 10 23.44 15.31 -53.80
C ILE A 10 24.49 15.38 -52.69
N TYR A 11 25.37 16.39 -52.68
CA TYR A 11 26.34 16.58 -51.60
C TYR A 11 25.66 16.90 -50.26
N ASN A 12 24.63 17.75 -50.25
CA ASN A 12 23.87 18.08 -49.05
C ASN A 12 23.00 16.90 -48.56
N ALA A 13 22.42 16.10 -49.45
CA ALA A 13 21.70 14.88 -49.09
C ALA A 13 22.63 13.80 -48.50
N ARG A 14 23.88 13.71 -48.99
CA ARG A 14 24.89 12.80 -48.42
C ARG A 14 25.40 13.27 -47.06
N SER A 15 25.56 14.57 -46.85
CA SER A 15 25.87 15.14 -45.52
C SER A 15 24.70 15.02 -44.54
N ALA A 16 23.45 15.12 -44.99
CA ALA A 16 22.27 14.86 -44.16
C ALA A 16 22.12 13.36 -43.81
N SER A 17 22.39 12.46 -44.76
CA SER A 17 22.39 11.01 -44.51
C SER A 17 23.56 10.56 -43.62
N ASN A 18 24.71 11.25 -43.67
CA ASN A 18 25.84 10.97 -42.79
C ASN A 18 25.63 11.49 -41.35
N ASN A 19 24.78 12.50 -41.14
CA ASN A 19 24.41 12.96 -39.81
C ASN A 19 23.30 12.11 -39.13
N VAL A 20 22.53 11.35 -39.90
CA VAL A 20 21.54 10.40 -39.34
C VAL A 20 22.23 9.13 -38.79
N ASN A 21 23.44 8.83 -39.25
CA ASN A 21 24.21 7.66 -38.80
C ASN A 21 25.09 7.91 -37.57
N ASN A 22 25.10 9.15 -37.03
CA ASN A 22 25.81 9.48 -35.78
C ASN A 22 24.95 9.36 -34.52
N VAL A 23 23.77 8.73 -34.61
CA VAL A 23 23.05 8.28 -33.42
C VAL A 23 23.52 6.86 -33.08
N THR A 24 24.79 6.73 -32.73
CA THR A 24 25.32 5.51 -32.08
C THR A 24 25.14 5.61 -30.57
N GLY A 25 23.96 6.04 -30.13
CA GLY A 25 23.52 5.81 -28.76
C GLY A 25 22.99 4.39 -28.72
N THR A 26 23.68 3.50 -28.01
CA THR A 26 23.11 2.20 -27.68
C THR A 26 21.79 2.39 -26.92
N THR A 27 20.91 1.39 -26.92
CA THR A 27 19.69 1.46 -26.10
C THR A 27 20.01 1.77 -24.63
N ALA A 28 21.17 1.32 -24.14
CA ALA A 28 21.70 1.68 -22.83
C ALA A 28 21.98 3.18 -22.68
N ASP A 29 22.51 3.87 -23.69
CA ASP A 29 22.74 5.31 -23.66
C ASP A 29 21.43 6.11 -23.67
N TYR A 30 20.41 5.63 -24.39
CA TYR A 30 19.07 6.23 -24.33
C TYR A 30 18.42 6.05 -22.95
N PHE A 31 18.53 4.85 -22.36
CA PHE A 31 18.05 4.63 -21.00
C PHE A 31 18.83 5.48 -20.00
N ALA A 32 20.17 5.52 -20.09
CA ALA A 32 21.01 6.34 -19.23
C ALA A 32 20.63 7.83 -19.33
N ALA A 33 20.43 8.35 -20.54
CA ALA A 33 19.96 9.72 -20.76
C ALA A 33 18.59 9.99 -20.10
N GLN A 34 17.65 9.04 -20.18
CA GLN A 34 16.36 9.17 -19.47
C GLN A 34 16.51 9.14 -17.93
N TRP A 35 17.43 8.34 -17.40
CA TRP A 35 17.71 8.28 -15.96
C TRP A 35 18.45 9.54 -15.46
N MET A 36 19.27 10.18 -16.31
CA MET A 36 19.97 11.43 -15.99
C MET A 36 19.05 12.65 -16.04
N ASN A 37 18.16 12.75 -17.04
CA ASN A 37 17.24 13.87 -17.20
C ASN A 37 15.79 13.40 -17.38
N PRO A 38 15.16 12.91 -16.31
CA PRO A 38 13.78 12.48 -16.35
C PRO A 38 12.83 13.69 -16.42
N SER A 39 12.31 14.00 -17.60
CA SER A 39 11.40 15.14 -17.80
C SER A 39 10.04 15.00 -17.09
N ASP A 40 9.58 13.77 -16.83
CA ASP A 40 8.21 13.49 -16.36
C ASP A 40 8.10 12.78 -14.99
N ILE A 41 9.20 12.62 -14.24
CA ILE A 41 9.14 11.93 -12.94
C ILE A 41 8.23 12.65 -11.94
N PHE A 42 8.23 13.99 -11.93
CA PHE A 42 7.32 14.76 -11.07
C PHE A 42 5.86 14.45 -11.36
N SER A 43 5.49 14.35 -12.64
CA SER A 43 4.13 14.00 -13.07
C SER A 43 3.73 12.61 -12.58
N ILE A 44 4.62 11.61 -12.70
CA ILE A 44 4.37 10.24 -12.24
C ILE A 44 4.24 10.18 -10.72
N LEU A 45 5.14 10.85 -9.98
CA LEU A 45 5.11 10.90 -8.52
C LEU A 45 3.86 11.61 -7.98
N LEU A 46 3.39 12.66 -8.66
CA LEU A 46 2.15 13.34 -8.30
C LEU A 46 0.91 12.51 -8.63
N LEU A 47 0.96 11.69 -9.69
CA LEU A 47 -0.14 10.83 -10.09
C LEU A 47 -0.31 9.60 -9.18
N LEU A 48 0.78 8.87 -8.92
CA LEU A 48 0.75 7.62 -8.15
C LEU A 48 1.01 7.83 -6.65
N GLY A 49 1.72 8.88 -6.29
CA GLY A 49 2.12 9.19 -4.92
C GLY A 49 0.99 9.29 -3.90
N PRO A 50 -0.19 9.91 -4.17
CA PRO A 50 -1.15 10.16 -3.11
C PRO A 50 -1.69 8.89 -2.46
N GLU A 51 -1.96 7.84 -3.23
CA GLU A 51 -2.43 6.56 -2.69
C GLU A 51 -1.35 5.87 -1.86
N VAL A 52 -0.10 5.86 -2.35
CA VAL A 52 1.05 5.25 -1.66
C VAL A 52 1.31 5.96 -0.33
N ILE A 53 1.28 7.30 -0.32
CA ILE A 53 1.43 8.09 0.90
C ILE A 53 0.27 7.82 1.87
N GLN A 54 -0.97 7.85 1.40
CA GLN A 54 -2.13 7.61 2.27
C GLN A 54 -2.05 6.24 2.95
N GLN A 55 -1.71 5.19 2.20
CA GLN A 55 -1.53 3.84 2.72
C GLN A 55 -0.34 3.75 3.68
N ALA A 56 0.81 4.33 3.35
CA ALA A 56 1.99 4.32 4.21
C ALA A 56 1.72 5.00 5.56
N VAL A 57 1.04 6.15 5.54
CA VAL A 57 0.63 6.84 6.76
C VAL A 57 -0.40 6.01 7.52
N ALA A 58 -1.38 5.40 6.85
CA ALA A 58 -2.38 4.55 7.49
C ALA A 58 -1.75 3.34 8.22
N GLN A 59 -0.74 2.69 7.62
CA GLN A 59 0.00 1.60 8.26
C GLN A 59 0.67 2.06 9.55
N LEU A 60 1.44 3.15 9.48
CA LEU A 60 2.26 3.64 10.60
C LEU A 60 1.48 4.47 11.63
N ALA A 61 0.30 4.97 11.28
CA ALA A 61 -0.52 5.82 12.14
C ALA A 61 -0.94 5.10 13.42
N GLY A 62 -1.12 5.86 14.50
CA GLY A 62 -1.59 5.37 15.80
C GLY A 62 -0.69 5.77 16.96
N CYS A 63 0.58 6.05 16.67
CA CYS A 63 1.52 6.70 17.58
C CYS A 63 1.36 8.23 17.55
N ARG A 64 2.07 8.94 18.43
CA ARG A 64 2.17 10.42 18.40
C ARG A 64 2.99 10.93 17.22
N ILE A 65 3.96 10.13 16.78
CA ILE A 65 4.84 10.42 15.65
C ILE A 65 4.71 9.27 14.66
N THR A 66 4.49 9.62 13.40
CA THR A 66 4.36 8.67 12.30
C THR A 66 5.50 8.92 11.31
N PRO A 67 6.62 8.18 11.39
CA PRO A 67 7.80 8.44 10.58
C PRO A 67 7.58 7.94 9.14
N VAL A 68 7.07 8.80 8.28
CA VAL A 68 6.91 8.52 6.85
C VAL A 68 7.90 9.37 6.08
N ALA A 69 8.64 8.74 5.18
CA ALA A 69 9.66 9.39 4.38
C ALA A 69 9.09 10.48 3.46
N PHE A 70 9.92 11.46 3.13
CA PHE A 70 9.56 12.52 2.20
C PHE A 70 9.55 12.00 0.76
N SER A 71 8.59 12.44 -0.04
CA SER A 71 8.57 12.32 -1.50
C SER A 71 7.66 13.40 -2.08
N PHE A 72 7.80 13.74 -3.36
CA PHE A 72 6.91 14.73 -4.00
C PHE A 72 5.45 14.26 -4.14
N GLY A 73 5.17 12.96 -3.96
CA GLY A 73 3.81 12.43 -3.87
C GLY A 73 2.98 13.02 -2.72
N TRP A 74 3.65 13.56 -1.69
CA TRP A 74 3.01 14.27 -0.59
C TRP A 74 2.25 15.53 -1.03
N VAL A 75 2.64 16.17 -2.13
CA VAL A 75 1.97 17.38 -2.61
C VAL A 75 0.56 17.05 -3.11
N ALA A 76 0.45 16.04 -3.97
CA ALA A 76 -0.83 15.53 -4.43
C ALA A 76 -1.67 14.97 -3.26
N TYR A 77 -1.03 14.25 -2.34
CA TYR A 77 -1.69 13.77 -1.13
C TYR A 77 -2.26 14.93 -0.29
N ALA A 78 -1.52 16.03 -0.11
CA ALA A 78 -1.96 17.16 0.71
C ALA A 78 -3.21 17.86 0.12
N VAL A 79 -3.28 17.97 -1.21
CA VAL A 79 -4.49 18.48 -1.89
C VAL A 79 -5.67 17.53 -1.66
N ARG A 80 -5.47 16.20 -1.79
CA ARG A 80 -6.51 15.21 -1.51
C ARG A 80 -6.96 15.23 -0.05
N ALA A 81 -6.02 15.37 0.89
CA ALA A 81 -6.32 15.47 2.31
C ALA A 81 -7.12 16.74 2.64
N LEU A 82 -6.81 17.86 1.97
CA LEU A 82 -7.60 19.09 2.08
C LEU A 82 -9.03 18.91 1.56
N LEU A 83 -9.20 18.33 0.37
CA LEU A 83 -10.53 18.02 -0.19
C LEU A 83 -11.33 17.12 0.74
N SER A 84 -10.70 16.08 1.28
CA SER A 84 -11.35 15.21 2.26
C SER A 84 -11.70 15.96 3.54
N ALA A 85 -10.82 16.82 4.06
CA ALA A 85 -11.08 17.61 5.26
C ALA A 85 -12.29 18.56 5.12
N VAL A 86 -12.54 19.07 3.91
CA VAL A 86 -13.71 19.89 3.56
C VAL A 86 -14.98 19.04 3.36
N GLY A 87 -14.85 17.86 2.76
CA GLY A 87 -15.94 16.90 2.58
C GLY A 87 -16.18 16.02 3.81
N ASP A 88 -15.95 14.71 3.65
CA ASP A 88 -16.27 13.68 4.65
C ASP A 88 -15.40 13.72 5.92
N GLY A 89 -14.30 14.47 5.88
CA GLY A 89 -13.37 14.65 6.99
C GLY A 89 -12.51 13.43 7.31
N ARG A 90 -12.35 12.50 6.37
CA ARG A 90 -11.67 11.20 6.56
C ARG A 90 -10.29 11.17 5.92
N LEU A 91 -9.25 10.97 6.72
CA LEU A 91 -7.89 10.80 6.20
C LEU A 91 -7.56 9.33 5.93
N MET A 92 -8.16 8.41 6.68
CA MET A 92 -7.95 6.97 6.50
C MET A 92 -8.43 6.48 5.13
N PRO A 93 -7.67 5.58 4.47
CA PRO A 93 -8.09 4.98 3.22
C PRO A 93 -9.32 4.10 3.42
N PRO A 94 -10.13 3.89 2.36
CA PRO A 94 -11.21 2.92 2.37
C PRO A 94 -10.67 1.49 2.52
N ILE A 95 -11.53 0.56 2.94
CA ILE A 95 -11.15 -0.85 3.05
C ILE A 95 -10.71 -1.41 1.70
N GLU A 96 -9.63 -2.18 1.68
CA GLU A 96 -9.06 -2.78 0.46
C GLU A 96 -9.92 -3.98 -0.02
N ASN A 97 -10.44 -4.78 0.92
CA ASN A 97 -11.24 -5.97 0.65
C ASN A 97 -12.67 -5.81 1.17
N THR A 98 -13.65 -5.71 0.27
CA THR A 98 -15.08 -5.55 0.61
C THR A 98 -15.70 -6.78 1.28
N SER A 99 -15.04 -7.94 1.22
CA SER A 99 -15.54 -9.22 1.73
C SER A 99 -15.38 -9.41 3.24
N THR A 100 -14.64 -8.55 3.94
CA THR A 100 -14.41 -8.71 5.39
C THR A 100 -15.71 -8.54 6.17
N MET A 101 -16.21 -9.64 6.72
CA MET A 101 -17.39 -9.70 7.56
C MET A 101 -17.02 -9.87 9.04
N VAL A 102 -17.77 -9.19 9.90
CA VAL A 102 -17.73 -9.40 11.35
C VAL A 102 -19.04 -10.04 11.77
N ILE A 103 -18.94 -11.12 12.52
CA ILE A 103 -20.07 -11.87 13.08
C ILE A 103 -20.00 -11.76 14.60
N SER A 104 -21.09 -11.31 15.23
CA SER A 104 -21.19 -11.32 16.69
C SER A 104 -21.40 -12.74 17.20
N ALA A 105 -20.57 -13.20 18.14
CA ALA A 105 -20.78 -14.51 18.76
C ALA A 105 -22.05 -14.54 19.64
N ASP A 106 -22.40 -13.40 20.25
CA ASP A 106 -23.54 -13.31 21.18
C ASP A 106 -24.89 -13.38 20.46
N HIS A 107 -25.02 -12.70 19.32
CA HIS A 107 -26.30 -12.52 18.61
C HIS A 107 -26.35 -13.20 17.24
N GLY A 108 -25.21 -13.71 16.74
CA GLY A 108 -25.10 -14.30 15.39
C GLY A 108 -25.25 -13.29 14.24
N HIS A 109 -25.45 -12.01 14.52
CA HIS A 109 -25.61 -10.99 13.49
C HIS A 109 -24.29 -10.75 12.76
N SER A 110 -24.34 -10.73 11.42
CA SER A 110 -23.20 -10.51 10.54
C SER A 110 -23.33 -9.17 9.81
N TRP A 111 -22.24 -8.42 9.71
CA TRP A 111 -22.19 -7.19 8.90
C TRP A 111 -20.84 -7.07 8.21
N THR A 112 -20.82 -6.32 7.11
CA THR A 112 -19.60 -5.97 6.40
C THR A 112 -18.85 -4.87 7.13
N THR A 113 -17.52 -4.94 7.06
CA THR A 113 -16.63 -4.03 7.78
C THR A 113 -16.27 -2.83 6.92
N SER A 114 -16.36 -1.63 7.48
CA SER A 114 -15.82 -0.39 6.88
C SER A 114 -14.46 0.01 7.46
N SER A 115 -13.97 -0.74 8.45
CA SER A 115 -12.70 -0.49 9.13
C SER A 115 -11.52 -1.03 8.34
N TRP A 116 -10.66 -0.14 7.85
CA TRP A 116 -9.44 -0.50 7.13
C TRP A 116 -8.51 -1.41 7.98
N ILE A 117 -8.36 -1.14 9.28
CA ILE A 117 -7.46 -1.91 10.14
C ILE A 117 -7.92 -3.36 10.37
N LEU A 118 -9.24 -3.60 10.42
CA LEU A 118 -9.78 -4.95 10.57
C LEU A 118 -9.65 -5.76 9.28
N GLY A 119 -9.84 -5.12 8.12
CA GLY A 119 -9.54 -5.75 6.84
C GLY A 119 -8.06 -6.13 6.73
N ARG A 120 -7.16 -5.22 7.16
CA ARG A 120 -5.70 -5.48 7.16
C ARG A 120 -5.33 -6.64 8.09
N LEU A 121 -5.88 -6.63 9.31
CA LEU A 121 -5.65 -7.68 10.29
C LEU A 121 -6.11 -9.06 9.78
N LEU A 122 -7.31 -9.14 9.19
CA LEU A 122 -7.83 -10.39 8.65
C LEU A 122 -6.96 -10.87 7.47
N ARG A 123 -6.61 -10.00 6.53
CA ARG A 123 -5.73 -10.33 5.40
C ARG A 123 -4.40 -10.88 5.87
N ASP A 124 -3.70 -10.17 6.76
CA ASP A 124 -2.33 -10.54 7.15
C ASP A 124 -2.30 -11.89 7.87
N ILE A 125 -3.35 -12.22 8.64
CA ILE A 125 -3.47 -13.51 9.32
C ILE A 125 -3.95 -14.60 8.34
N SER A 126 -4.87 -14.29 7.43
CA SER A 126 -5.30 -15.21 6.37
C SER A 126 -4.12 -15.63 5.50
N ASP A 127 -3.30 -14.67 5.04
CA ASP A 127 -2.09 -14.93 4.23
C ASP A 127 -1.11 -15.86 4.97
N LYS A 128 -1.00 -15.71 6.30
CA LYS A 128 -0.16 -16.58 7.12
C LYS A 128 -0.74 -17.99 7.17
N VAL A 129 -2.05 -18.11 7.38
CA VAL A 129 -2.75 -19.39 7.45
C VAL A 129 -2.74 -20.10 6.09
N ASP A 130 -2.92 -19.38 4.99
CA ASP A 130 -2.89 -19.91 3.63
C ASP A 130 -1.51 -20.48 3.27
N LYS A 131 -0.42 -19.85 3.76
CA LYS A 131 0.95 -20.40 3.61
C LYS A 131 1.10 -21.75 4.34
N GLU A 132 0.50 -21.90 5.51
CA GLU A 132 0.48 -23.15 6.26
C GLU A 132 -0.38 -24.24 5.60
N MET A 133 -1.28 -23.88 4.67
CA MET A 133 -2.13 -24.80 3.90
C MET A 133 -1.54 -25.20 2.54
N SER A 134 -0.37 -24.66 2.16
CA SER A 134 0.20 -24.86 0.81
C SER A 134 0.46 -26.34 0.41
N GLY A 135 0.51 -27.26 1.37
CA GLY A 135 0.66 -28.70 1.15
C GLY A 135 -0.65 -29.51 1.24
N GLU A 136 -1.79 -28.86 1.44
CA GLU A 136 -3.11 -29.49 1.59
C GLU A 136 -3.85 -29.58 0.24
N ALA A 137 -4.68 -30.60 0.07
CA ALA A 137 -5.47 -30.76 -1.15
C ALA A 137 -6.68 -29.81 -1.14
N PRO A 138 -7.00 -29.13 -2.26
CA PRO A 138 -8.13 -28.21 -2.32
C PRO A 138 -9.45 -28.94 -2.09
N HIS A 139 -10.40 -28.28 -1.42
CA HIS A 139 -11.70 -28.82 -1.11
C HIS A 139 -12.48 -28.99 -2.42
N ARG A 140 -12.66 -30.22 -2.86
CA ARG A 140 -13.53 -30.51 -4.02
C ARG A 140 -14.97 -30.25 -3.60
N SER A 141 -15.61 -29.28 -4.25
CA SER A 141 -17.05 -29.13 -4.12
C SER A 141 -17.71 -30.40 -4.64
N THR A 142 -18.71 -30.89 -3.90
CA THR A 142 -19.44 -32.14 -4.17
C THR A 142 -20.23 -32.13 -5.49
N GLY A 143 -20.04 -31.12 -6.35
CA GLY A 143 -20.71 -30.92 -7.64
C GLY A 143 -19.87 -31.26 -8.88
N THR A 144 -18.56 -31.51 -8.77
CA THR A 144 -17.73 -31.93 -9.92
C THR A 144 -17.83 -33.45 -10.15
N TRP A 145 -19.05 -33.94 -10.36
CA TRP A 145 -19.31 -35.34 -10.75
C TRP A 145 -19.03 -35.61 -12.25
N SER A 146 -18.49 -34.64 -12.98
CA SER A 146 -18.27 -34.73 -14.44
C SER A 146 -16.94 -35.35 -14.86
N ASP A 147 -16.01 -35.63 -13.94
CA ASP A 147 -14.73 -36.29 -14.25
C ASP A 147 -14.83 -37.84 -14.27
N TRP A 148 -16.04 -38.39 -14.17
CA TRP A 148 -16.28 -39.81 -14.42
C TRP A 148 -16.22 -40.11 -15.92
N HIS A 149 -15.05 -40.56 -16.35
CA HIS A 149 -14.74 -40.99 -17.72
C HIS A 149 -15.85 -41.88 -18.33
N PRO A 150 -16.27 -41.69 -19.60
CA PRO A 150 -17.34 -42.47 -20.25
C PRO A 150 -17.09 -43.98 -20.32
N SER A 151 -15.85 -44.44 -20.11
CA SER A 151 -15.49 -45.85 -20.06
C SER A 151 -15.98 -46.57 -18.80
N PHE A 152 -16.20 -45.85 -17.70
CA PHE A 152 -16.70 -46.44 -16.44
C PHE A 152 -18.15 -46.94 -16.59
N TRP A 153 -19.01 -46.14 -17.22
CA TRP A 153 -20.39 -46.57 -17.53
C TRP A 153 -20.44 -47.68 -18.57
N ARG A 154 -19.48 -47.72 -19.51
CA ARG A 154 -19.39 -48.81 -20.50
C ARG A 154 -19.05 -50.15 -19.83
N SER A 155 -18.25 -50.17 -18.76
CA SER A 155 -17.99 -51.39 -17.98
C SER A 155 -19.18 -51.84 -17.12
N ILE A 156 -20.01 -50.91 -16.63
CA ILE A 156 -21.18 -51.22 -15.78
C ILE A 156 -22.37 -51.74 -16.61
N LEU A 157 -22.61 -51.20 -17.81
CA LEU A 157 -23.73 -51.61 -18.65
C LEU A 157 -23.51 -52.94 -19.38
N PHE A 158 -22.25 -53.36 -19.58
CA PHE A 158 -21.92 -54.56 -20.37
C PHE A 158 -21.41 -55.77 -19.56
N CYS A 159 -21.18 -55.63 -18.26
CA CYS A 159 -20.81 -56.75 -17.40
C CYS A 159 -21.65 -56.72 -16.14
N GLY A 160 -22.52 -57.71 -15.97
CA GLY A 160 -23.36 -57.93 -14.78
C GLY A 160 -22.59 -58.33 -13.53
N HIS A 161 -21.48 -57.65 -13.26
CA HIS A 161 -20.74 -57.73 -12.01
C HIS A 161 -20.95 -56.42 -11.25
N THR A 162 -21.54 -56.53 -10.07
CA THR A 162 -21.51 -55.47 -9.06
C THR A 162 -20.03 -55.12 -8.83
N PRO A 163 -19.59 -53.88 -9.11
CA PRO A 163 -18.24 -53.49 -8.75
C PRO A 163 -18.14 -53.60 -7.23
N LYS A 164 -17.27 -54.50 -6.74
CA LYS A 164 -16.80 -54.43 -5.36
C LYS A 164 -16.34 -52.99 -5.15
N SER A 165 -17.02 -52.27 -4.26
CA SER A 165 -16.73 -50.90 -3.90
C SER A 165 -15.22 -50.78 -3.73
N ALA A 166 -14.54 -50.19 -4.73
CA ALA A 166 -13.15 -49.85 -4.58
C ALA A 166 -13.15 -48.72 -3.54
N GLU A 167 -12.82 -49.06 -2.30
CA GLU A 167 -12.62 -48.05 -1.28
C GLU A 167 -11.67 -46.99 -1.86
N PRO A 168 -12.11 -45.71 -1.94
CA PRO A 168 -11.25 -44.67 -2.43
C PRO A 168 -10.02 -44.65 -1.53
N LYS A 169 -8.84 -44.88 -2.12
CA LYS A 169 -7.56 -44.72 -1.41
C LYS A 169 -7.61 -43.38 -0.68
N PRO A 170 -7.35 -43.32 0.63
CA PRO A 170 -7.32 -42.06 1.34
C PRO A 170 -6.35 -41.13 0.62
N PRO A 171 -6.71 -39.85 0.44
CA PRO A 171 -5.83 -38.92 -0.22
C PRO A 171 -4.48 -38.89 0.51
N THR A 172 -3.40 -38.90 -0.25
CA THR A 172 -2.03 -38.86 0.28
C THR A 172 -1.74 -37.55 1.05
N GLN A 173 -2.57 -36.54 0.85
CA GLN A 173 -2.51 -35.24 1.52
C GLN A 173 -3.84 -34.96 2.25
N PRO A 174 -3.80 -34.33 3.44
CA PRO A 174 -5.02 -33.89 4.12
C PRO A 174 -5.74 -32.83 3.28
N TRP A 175 -7.07 -32.82 3.35
CA TRP A 175 -7.90 -31.80 2.71
C TRP A 175 -7.75 -30.46 3.43
N GLU A 176 -7.82 -29.37 2.67
CA GLU A 176 -7.99 -28.05 3.27
C GLU A 176 -9.29 -27.99 4.07
N ALA A 177 -9.16 -27.65 5.34
CA ALA A 177 -10.28 -27.52 6.28
C ALA A 177 -10.46 -26.07 6.71
N LEU A 178 -11.66 -25.73 7.17
CA LEU A 178 -11.90 -24.45 7.82
C LEU A 178 -11.03 -24.36 9.08
N ARG A 179 -10.09 -23.42 9.10
CA ARG A 179 -9.26 -23.14 10.28
C ARG A 179 -9.84 -21.99 11.08
N ILE A 180 -9.94 -22.23 12.39
CA ILE A 180 -10.43 -21.24 13.34
C ILE A 180 -9.29 -20.85 14.27
N ALA A 181 -8.85 -19.60 14.20
CA ALA A 181 -7.87 -19.06 15.14
C ALA A 181 -8.59 -18.29 16.25
N ILE A 182 -8.32 -18.66 17.49
CA ILE A 182 -8.91 -18.03 18.67
C ILE A 182 -7.86 -17.11 19.30
N TYR A 183 -8.20 -15.82 19.38
CA TYR A 183 -7.36 -14.79 19.98
C TYR A 183 -8.03 -14.24 21.24
N GLU A 184 -7.22 -14.00 22.27
CA GLU A 184 -7.66 -13.31 23.48
C GLU A 184 -7.03 -11.92 23.54
N VAL A 185 -7.80 -10.94 24.02
CA VAL A 185 -7.28 -9.60 24.28
C VAL A 185 -6.34 -9.66 25.49
N ALA A 186 -5.08 -9.29 25.30
CA ALA A 186 -4.11 -9.19 26.39
C ALA A 186 -4.58 -8.22 27.49
N ASP A 187 -4.58 -8.68 28.73
CA ASP A 187 -4.99 -7.93 29.93
C ASP A 187 -3.76 -7.60 30.78
N GLU A 188 -2.83 -6.86 30.17
CA GLU A 188 -1.61 -6.41 30.85
C GLU A 188 -1.71 -4.91 31.13
N GLU A 189 -1.45 -4.50 32.37
CA GLU A 189 -1.55 -3.09 32.81
C GLU A 189 -0.70 -2.12 31.97
N ASN A 190 0.37 -2.62 31.33
CA ASN A 190 1.28 -1.82 30.50
C ASN A 190 0.86 -1.69 29.03
N ILE A 191 -0.21 -2.38 28.59
CA ILE A 191 -0.64 -2.35 27.18
C ILE A 191 -1.82 -1.38 27.01
N MET A 192 -1.52 -0.19 26.47
CA MET A 192 -2.57 0.72 26.02
C MET A 192 -3.18 0.25 24.70
N HIS A 193 -4.42 -0.23 24.74
CA HIS A 193 -5.16 -0.62 23.54
C HIS A 193 -5.35 0.55 22.55
N GLY A 194 -5.32 0.24 21.25
CA GLY A 194 -5.44 1.25 20.19
C GLY A 194 -4.21 2.15 20.07
N MET A 195 -3.04 1.65 20.45
CA MET A 195 -1.75 2.16 20.00
C MET A 195 -0.95 0.99 19.41
N PRO A 196 -0.42 1.10 18.19
CA PRO A 196 0.44 0.07 17.62
C PRO A 196 1.74 -0.02 18.44
N LYS A 197 2.25 -1.24 18.62
CA LYS A 197 3.58 -1.46 19.17
C LYS A 197 4.62 -0.92 18.19
N LYS A 198 5.66 -0.26 18.69
CA LYS A 198 6.78 0.18 17.85
C LYS A 198 7.57 -1.06 17.40
N ASP A 199 7.43 -1.40 16.14
CA ASP A 199 8.11 -2.50 15.48
C ASP A 199 9.30 -1.99 14.65
N ALA A 200 10.08 -2.92 14.07
CA ALA A 200 11.20 -2.57 13.21
C ALA A 200 10.78 -1.73 12.00
N ILE A 201 9.54 -1.91 11.51
CA ILE A 201 8.97 -1.15 10.40
C ILE A 201 8.74 0.31 10.81
N TRP A 202 8.29 0.57 12.04
CA TRP A 202 8.20 1.94 12.56
C TRP A 202 9.58 2.60 12.66
N PHE A 203 10.61 1.87 13.09
CA PHE A 203 11.98 2.40 13.14
C PHE A 203 12.61 2.60 11.75
N SER A 204 12.25 1.79 10.77
CA SER A 204 12.78 1.94 9.40
C SER A 204 12.38 3.29 8.78
N GLY A 205 11.24 3.86 9.16
CA GLY A 205 10.86 5.22 8.74
C GLY A 205 11.90 6.28 9.12
N PHE A 206 12.46 6.22 10.34
CA PHE A 206 13.54 7.10 10.76
C PHE A 206 14.85 6.82 10.03
N ALA A 207 15.15 5.55 9.78
CA ALA A 207 16.33 5.17 9.01
C ALA A 207 16.27 5.74 7.58
N VAL A 208 15.11 5.66 6.91
CA VAL A 208 14.93 6.24 5.58
C VAL A 208 15.05 7.77 5.61
N ILE A 209 14.48 8.44 6.62
CA ILE A 209 14.62 9.89 6.79
C ILE A 209 16.11 10.29 6.96
N LEU A 210 16.88 9.53 7.74
CA LEU A 210 18.31 9.78 7.92
C LEU A 210 19.07 9.60 6.60
N ILE A 211 18.75 8.56 5.83
CA ILE A 211 19.33 8.33 4.50
C ILE A 211 19.00 9.49 3.57
N GLN A 212 17.75 9.95 3.54
CA GLN A 212 17.34 11.09 2.71
C GLN A 212 18.12 12.37 3.05
N LEU A 213 18.30 12.67 4.33
CA LEU A 213 19.10 13.82 4.77
C LEU A 213 20.57 13.67 4.39
N THR A 214 21.12 12.44 4.50
CA THR A 214 22.52 12.16 4.15
C THR A 214 22.75 12.36 2.67
N ILE A 215 21.88 11.81 1.81
CA ILE A 215 21.97 11.99 0.35
C ILE A 215 21.81 13.46 -0.02
N ALA A 216 20.85 14.16 0.59
CA ALA A 216 20.61 15.57 0.30
C ALA A 216 21.73 16.51 0.78
N MET A 217 22.62 16.04 1.67
CA MET A 217 23.77 16.79 2.15
C MET A 217 24.95 16.75 1.16
N ILE A 218 25.01 15.76 0.26
CA ILE A 218 26.12 15.60 -0.70
C ILE A 218 26.29 16.85 -1.59
N PRO A 219 25.25 17.39 -2.25
CA PRO A 219 25.40 18.59 -3.08
C PRO A 219 25.86 19.82 -2.28
N TRP A 220 25.43 19.91 -1.01
CA TRP A 220 25.84 21.00 -0.14
C TRP A 220 27.34 20.93 0.20
N ILE A 221 27.87 19.74 0.48
CA ILE A 221 29.29 19.58 0.83
C ILE A 221 30.20 19.83 -0.39
N ILE A 222 29.80 19.39 -1.58
CA ILE A 222 30.66 19.41 -2.76
C ILE A 222 30.55 20.74 -3.51
N HIS A 223 29.33 21.25 -3.71
CA HIS A 223 29.05 22.39 -4.58
C HIS A 223 28.63 23.66 -3.80
N ASP A 224 28.62 23.61 -2.47
CA ASP A 224 28.09 24.66 -1.58
C ASP A 224 26.61 25.00 -1.85
N GLU A 225 25.89 24.05 -2.47
CA GLU A 225 24.48 24.18 -2.83
C GLU A 225 23.56 23.59 -1.76
N TRP A 226 23.11 24.45 -0.85
CA TRP A 226 22.23 24.08 0.27
C TRP A 226 20.76 23.89 -0.12
N GLY A 227 20.36 24.22 -1.36
CA GLY A 227 18.97 24.20 -1.82
C GLY A 227 18.30 22.83 -1.67
N THR A 228 18.95 21.77 -2.17
CA THR A 228 18.45 20.40 -2.10
C THR A 228 18.30 19.90 -0.66
N PHE A 229 19.26 20.25 0.19
CA PHE A 229 19.23 19.92 1.61
C PHE A 229 18.05 20.61 2.32
N GLN A 230 17.84 21.91 2.07
CA GLN A 230 16.73 22.67 2.64
C GLN A 230 15.37 22.14 2.18
N ILE A 231 15.19 21.86 0.89
CA ILE A 231 13.94 21.27 0.35
C ILE A 231 13.65 19.94 1.04
N THR A 232 14.67 19.08 1.18
CA THR A 232 14.54 17.77 1.83
C THR A 232 14.18 17.91 3.31
N CYS A 233 14.85 18.80 4.05
CA CYS A 233 14.55 19.07 5.45
C CYS A 233 13.11 19.58 5.64
N TYR A 234 12.69 20.54 4.82
CA TYR A 234 11.34 21.10 4.89
C TYR A 234 10.28 20.07 4.50
N GLY A 235 10.53 19.29 3.45
CA GLY A 235 9.67 18.18 3.03
C GLY A 235 9.51 17.12 4.11
N ILE A 236 10.60 16.71 4.77
CA ILE A 236 10.55 15.79 5.92
C ILE A 236 9.73 16.39 7.06
N PHE A 237 9.95 17.67 7.39
CA PHE A 237 9.19 18.34 8.44
C PHE A 237 7.69 18.35 8.14
N LEU A 238 7.29 18.75 6.93
CA LEU A 238 5.89 18.73 6.50
C LEU A 238 5.30 17.31 6.49
N ALA A 239 6.05 16.31 6.03
CA ALA A 239 5.63 14.92 6.01
C ALA A 239 5.37 14.40 7.42
N LEU A 240 6.28 14.64 8.36
CA LEU A 240 6.13 14.27 9.78
C LEU A 240 4.95 14.99 10.43
N LEU A 241 4.73 16.26 10.11
CA LEU A 241 3.65 17.05 10.70
C LEU A 241 2.28 16.59 10.17
N GLY A 242 2.18 16.29 8.86
CA GLY A 242 0.98 15.77 8.22
C GLY A 242 0.64 14.33 8.61
N SER A 243 1.64 13.45 8.71
CA SER A 243 1.47 12.05 9.12
C SER A 243 1.13 11.91 10.61
N SER A 244 1.54 12.87 11.43
CA SER A 244 1.33 12.88 12.88
C SER A 244 0.06 13.63 13.30
N LEU A 245 -0.79 14.03 12.35
CA LEU A 245 -2.08 14.64 12.66
C LEU A 245 -2.91 13.72 13.57
N PRO A 246 -3.50 14.24 14.66
CA PRO A 246 -4.23 13.42 15.62
C PRO A 246 -5.48 12.74 15.02
N GLN A 247 -5.97 13.26 13.90
CA GLN A 247 -7.11 12.73 13.16
C GLN A 247 -6.86 11.29 12.70
N TRP A 248 -5.66 10.98 12.19
CA TRP A 248 -5.29 9.62 11.78
C TRP A 248 -5.51 8.58 12.88
N ARG A 249 -5.04 8.89 14.09
CA ARG A 249 -5.19 8.00 15.25
C ARG A 249 -6.65 7.88 15.69
N ARG A 250 -7.41 8.98 15.64
CA ARG A 250 -8.83 8.99 16.01
C ARG A 250 -9.67 8.14 15.05
N GLU A 251 -9.39 8.22 13.76
CA GLU A 251 -10.05 7.42 12.73
C GLU A 251 -9.63 5.94 12.77
N LYS A 252 -8.32 5.67 12.90
CA LYS A 252 -7.79 4.29 12.99
C LYS A 252 -8.45 3.48 14.10
N TRP A 253 -8.67 4.13 15.23
CA TRP A 253 -9.17 3.51 16.45
C TRP A 253 -10.48 4.15 16.91
N ALA A 254 -11.41 4.35 15.97
CA ALA A 254 -12.71 5.00 16.19
C ALA A 254 -13.71 4.13 16.99
N CYS A 255 -13.32 3.66 18.18
CA CYS A 255 -14.15 2.84 19.05
C CYS A 255 -13.83 3.07 20.54
N PRO A 256 -14.79 2.76 21.45
CA PRO A 256 -14.51 2.67 22.88
C PRO A 256 -13.41 1.66 23.21
N LYS A 257 -12.61 2.00 24.22
CA LYS A 257 -11.55 1.14 24.79
C LYS A 257 -11.96 0.48 26.10
N LYS A 258 -13.26 0.20 26.27
CA LYS A 258 -13.84 -0.37 27.50
C LYS A 258 -14.13 -1.87 27.34
N GLY A 259 -13.51 -2.51 26.35
CA GLY A 259 -13.84 -3.86 25.92
C GLY A 259 -15.07 -3.96 25.03
N GLY A 260 -15.46 -5.19 24.72
CA GLY A 260 -16.56 -5.49 23.80
C GLY A 260 -16.91 -6.98 23.79
N PRO A 261 -17.95 -7.36 23.04
CA PRO A 261 -18.37 -8.75 22.90
C PRO A 261 -17.38 -9.57 22.05
N THR A 262 -17.48 -10.89 22.15
CA THR A 262 -16.73 -11.82 21.29
C THR A 262 -17.21 -11.68 19.84
N ILE A 263 -16.26 -11.60 18.92
CA ILE A 263 -16.54 -11.45 17.50
C ILE A 263 -15.75 -12.47 16.68
N THR A 264 -16.29 -12.80 15.51
CA THR A 264 -15.62 -13.60 14.49
C THR A 264 -15.40 -12.76 13.25
N LEU A 265 -14.16 -12.67 12.76
CA LEU A 265 -13.79 -12.04 11.49
C LEU A 265 -13.61 -13.13 10.43
N THR A 266 -14.17 -12.94 9.25
CA THR A 266 -14.03 -13.86 8.11
C THR A 266 -14.26 -13.11 6.79
N GLU A 267 -13.73 -13.63 5.68
CA GLU A 267 -13.98 -13.06 4.35
C GLU A 267 -15.34 -13.51 3.76
N GLY A 268 -16.11 -14.26 4.54
CA GLY A 268 -17.43 -14.74 4.14
C GLY A 268 -17.39 -16.10 3.44
N ASN A 269 -18.38 -16.33 2.58
CA ASN A 269 -18.56 -17.63 1.94
C ASN A 269 -17.35 -18.00 1.06
N GLY A 270 -16.88 -19.23 1.19
CA GLY A 270 -15.69 -19.72 0.49
C GLY A 270 -14.37 -19.38 1.20
N SER A 271 -14.39 -18.63 2.31
CA SER A 271 -13.21 -18.43 3.13
C SER A 271 -12.86 -19.70 3.90
N ARG A 272 -11.57 -20.06 3.90
CA ARG A 272 -11.02 -21.21 4.63
C ARG A 272 -10.58 -20.83 6.05
N PHE A 273 -10.76 -19.57 6.43
CA PHE A 273 -10.26 -19.02 7.67
C PHE A 273 -11.31 -18.18 8.40
N ALA A 274 -11.44 -18.42 9.70
CA ALA A 274 -12.22 -17.60 10.61
C ALA A 274 -11.39 -17.25 11.84
N MET A 275 -11.39 -15.98 12.21
CA MET A 275 -10.67 -15.47 13.36
C MET A 275 -11.66 -15.10 14.46
N VAL A 276 -11.65 -15.81 15.57
CA VAL A 276 -12.47 -15.51 16.75
C VAL A 276 -11.65 -14.67 17.71
N ILE A 277 -12.12 -13.48 18.05
CA ILE A 277 -11.50 -12.61 19.07
C ILE A 277 -12.41 -12.60 20.30
N LEU A 278 -11.92 -13.18 21.38
CA LEU A 278 -12.62 -13.28 22.66
C LEU A 278 -12.72 -11.89 23.30
N GLY A 279 -13.95 -11.45 23.52
CA GLY A 279 -14.25 -10.18 24.15
C GLY A 279 -14.17 -10.28 25.67
N ARG A 280 -13.55 -9.29 26.31
CA ARG A 280 -13.51 -9.15 27.78
C ARG A 280 -14.12 -7.80 28.17
N LYS A 281 -14.83 -7.75 29.30
CA LYS A 281 -15.37 -6.49 29.85
C LYS A 281 -14.24 -5.67 30.47
N GLY A 282 -14.18 -4.37 30.17
CA GLY A 282 -13.22 -3.43 30.75
C GLY A 282 -11.88 -3.33 30.03
N VAL A 283 -11.56 -4.31 29.16
CA VAL A 283 -10.23 -4.45 28.52
C VAL A 283 -10.43 -4.64 27.02
N GLY A 284 -9.65 -3.95 26.20
CA GLY A 284 -9.70 -4.05 24.74
C GLY A 284 -10.57 -3.04 24.00
N LEU A 285 -10.59 -3.19 22.68
CA LEU A 285 -11.34 -2.35 21.75
C LEU A 285 -12.73 -2.92 21.50
N HIS A 286 -13.73 -2.05 21.38
CA HIS A 286 -15.09 -2.46 21.04
C HIS A 286 -15.21 -2.72 19.53
N PHE A 287 -14.79 -3.91 19.10
CA PHE A 287 -14.70 -4.30 17.69
C PHE A 287 -15.97 -4.13 16.85
N PRO A 288 -17.20 -4.41 17.34
CA PRO A 288 -18.42 -4.18 16.54
C PRO A 288 -18.61 -2.72 16.12
N ILE A 289 -18.24 -1.77 17.00
CA ILE A 289 -18.34 -0.33 16.71
C ILE A 289 -17.22 0.07 15.75
N LEU A 290 -16.02 -0.47 15.96
CA LEU A 290 -14.88 -0.26 15.07
C LEU A 290 -15.22 -0.75 13.65
N ALA A 291 -15.78 -1.94 13.53
CA ALA A 291 -16.14 -2.58 12.26
C ALA A 291 -17.19 -1.81 11.48
N ARG A 292 -18.20 -1.26 12.15
CA ARG A 292 -19.24 -0.46 11.51
C ARG A 292 -18.72 0.90 11.03
N GLY A 293 -17.64 1.42 11.64
CA GLY A 293 -17.09 2.74 11.32
C GLY A 293 -18.07 3.89 11.60
N SER A 294 -19.09 3.67 12.45
CA SER A 294 -20.15 4.65 12.72
C SER A 294 -19.69 5.83 13.59
N ARG A 295 -18.51 5.72 14.20
CA ARG A 295 -17.93 6.75 15.10
C ARG A 295 -16.76 7.51 14.49
N THR A 296 -16.59 7.52 13.18
CA THR A 296 -15.61 8.41 12.55
C THR A 296 -15.99 9.85 12.87
N ALA A 297 -15.28 10.48 13.81
CA ALA A 297 -15.54 11.86 14.20
C ALA A 297 -15.28 12.77 12.99
N PRO A 298 -16.17 13.74 12.71
CA PRO A 298 -15.93 14.71 11.65
C PRO A 298 -14.59 15.41 11.90
N ALA A 299 -13.87 15.76 10.83
CA ALA A 299 -12.58 16.44 10.94
C ALA A 299 -12.71 17.66 11.88
N SER A 300 -11.94 17.66 12.97
CA SER A 300 -11.94 18.81 13.88
C SER A 300 -11.49 20.08 13.15
N LEU A 301 -11.96 21.25 13.60
CA LEU A 301 -11.57 22.54 13.02
C LEU A 301 -10.03 22.67 12.95
N THR A 302 -9.33 22.17 13.98
CA THR A 302 -7.87 22.14 14.02
C THR A 302 -7.26 21.28 12.91
N THR A 303 -7.85 20.12 12.61
CA THR A 303 -7.45 19.25 11.51
C THR A 303 -7.66 19.95 10.18
N ARG A 304 -8.82 20.58 9.97
CA ARG A 304 -9.13 21.31 8.74
C ARG A 304 -8.13 22.44 8.50
N LEU A 305 -7.89 23.26 9.51
CA LEU A 305 -6.90 24.33 9.45
C LEU A 305 -5.49 23.78 9.19
N ALA A 306 -5.09 22.71 9.88
CA ALA A 306 -3.78 22.09 9.70
C ALA A 306 -3.62 21.51 8.28
N THR A 307 -4.63 20.82 7.74
CA THR A 307 -4.59 20.28 6.36
C THR A 307 -4.55 21.40 5.32
N SER A 308 -5.25 22.51 5.54
CA SER A 308 -5.17 23.68 4.65
C SER A 308 -3.78 24.30 4.66
N LEU A 309 -3.21 24.52 5.85
CA LEU A 309 -1.85 25.04 5.98
C LEU A 309 -0.82 24.09 5.35
N LEU A 310 -0.95 22.78 5.59
CA LEU A 310 -0.08 21.77 4.97
C LEU A 310 -0.18 21.82 3.45
N ALA A 311 -1.38 21.88 2.88
CA ALA A 311 -1.55 21.95 1.42
C ALA A 311 -0.89 23.19 0.82
N ILE A 312 -1.07 24.36 1.43
CA ILE A 312 -0.42 25.61 0.99
C ILE A 312 1.11 25.48 1.05
N ASN A 313 1.63 24.94 2.16
CA ASN A 313 3.08 24.75 2.33
C ASN A 313 3.66 23.73 1.35
N TRP A 314 2.93 22.67 1.03
CA TRP A 314 3.34 21.68 0.04
C TRP A 314 3.39 22.27 -1.38
N ILE A 315 2.39 23.09 -1.75
CA ILE A 315 2.38 23.79 -3.04
C ILE A 315 3.54 24.79 -3.10
N ALA A 316 3.77 25.57 -2.04
CA ALA A 316 4.89 26.50 -1.97
C ALA A 316 6.24 25.77 -2.11
N LEU A 317 6.42 24.65 -1.40
CA LEU A 317 7.61 23.82 -1.50
C LEU A 317 7.81 23.27 -2.92
N LEU A 318 6.74 22.83 -3.60
CA LEU A 318 6.81 22.35 -4.97
C LEU A 318 7.25 23.47 -5.92
N ILE A 319 6.67 24.67 -5.81
CA ILE A 319 7.05 25.83 -6.61
C ILE A 319 8.53 26.17 -6.39
N THR A 320 8.99 26.21 -5.13
CA THR A 320 10.40 26.45 -4.80
C THR A 320 11.31 25.36 -5.38
N ALA A 321 10.92 24.08 -5.31
CA ALA A 321 11.70 22.98 -5.86
C ALA A 321 11.79 23.05 -7.39
N THR A 322 10.70 23.40 -8.08
CA THR A 322 10.71 23.58 -9.54
C THR A 322 11.49 24.82 -10.00
N GLY A 323 11.62 25.82 -9.13
CA GLY A 323 12.42 27.02 -9.39
C GLY A 323 13.91 26.82 -9.18
N LEU A 324 14.35 25.68 -8.63
CA LEU A 324 15.76 25.36 -8.41
C LEU A 324 16.39 24.93 -9.76
N GLN A 325 16.65 25.89 -10.65
CA GLN A 325 17.28 25.67 -11.96
C GLN A 325 18.81 25.59 -11.88
N ILE A 326 19.37 24.80 -10.94
CA ILE A 326 20.82 24.68 -10.83
C ILE A 326 21.23 23.27 -11.28
N GLU A 327 22.06 23.23 -12.32
CA GLU A 327 22.48 22.05 -13.11
C GLU A 327 23.35 21.03 -12.33
N THR A 328 23.09 20.80 -11.05
CA THR A 328 23.98 20.04 -10.16
C THR A 328 24.06 18.54 -10.44
N TRP A 329 22.98 17.93 -10.90
CA TRP A 329 22.95 16.46 -11.03
C TRP A 329 23.67 15.96 -12.29
N CYS A 330 23.68 16.74 -13.38
CA CYS A 330 24.36 16.36 -14.61
C CYS A 330 25.89 16.42 -14.45
N GLU A 331 26.41 17.47 -13.80
CA GLU A 331 27.86 17.62 -13.60
C GLU A 331 28.46 16.54 -12.68
N PHE A 332 27.70 16.05 -11.69
CA PHE A 332 28.17 15.00 -10.78
C PHE A 332 28.40 13.67 -11.50
N ILE A 333 27.51 13.27 -12.42
CA ILE A 333 27.67 12.02 -13.19
C ILE A 333 28.82 12.15 -14.19
N ASP A 334 28.96 13.30 -14.84
CA ASP A 334 30.07 13.58 -15.76
C ASP A 334 31.44 13.62 -15.06
N SER A 335 31.50 13.81 -13.74
CA SER A 335 32.76 13.74 -12.97
C SER A 335 33.22 12.30 -12.65
N PHE A 336 32.34 11.31 -12.84
CA PHE A 336 32.60 9.90 -12.54
C PHE A 336 32.77 9.01 -13.79
N PHE A 337 32.56 9.54 -14.99
CA PHE A 337 32.77 8.88 -16.29
C PHE A 337 33.74 9.66 -17.18
#